data_AF-A0AAP5I6C7-F1
#
_entry.id   AF-A0AAP5I6C7-F1
#
_cell.length_a   1.000
_cell.length_b   1.000
_cell.length_c   1.000
_cell.angle_alpha   90.00
_cell.angle_beta   90.00
_cell.angle_gamma   90.00
#
_symmetry.space_group_name_H-M   'P 1'
#
loop_
_entity.id
_entity.type
_entity.pdbx_description
1 polymer ?
#
loop_
_entity_poly.entity_id
_entity_poly.type
_entity_poly.pdbx_seq_one_letter_code
_entity_poly.pdbx_strand_id
1 'polypeptide(L)'
;MENNKSLIWPQGIIIALTVLCGAFGVGLILPVNPKLSKAQSEQSINSKDLTAGTETQQRVEKFKAAMLTSWQQEAKAKGISYDVATHYLGETIDEAQLSPGKKLIALTFDDGPWPESTAQILDILKKNNIKATFFQIGQNLKIYPDLGKRVVAEGHVLGNHTWHHWYHYMNPQAAAFEIESTTNLIYQITGVKTNLFRPPGGIMRNGVVDYAKSKKYAIIMWSSDSIDYSRPPVPRLIRNVMREAKPGGIVLMHDGGGNRAHTVEALPEIINNFRKQGYSFVTIPELLEQQDKDKKTTPPTKPSIQAQTKNRKTAKKLTQNPDKNITPAKNQ
;
A
#
# COMPACT_ATOMS: atom_id res chain seq x y z
N MET A 1 19.24 14.76 45.76
CA MET A 1 18.73 13.42 46.15
C MET A 1 18.27 12.75 44.87
N GLU A 2 19.20 12.04 44.25
CA GLU A 2 19.00 11.25 43.04
C GLU A 2 18.28 9.96 43.42
N ASN A 3 17.30 9.53 42.62
CA ASN A 3 16.77 8.17 42.69
C ASN A 3 16.88 7.54 41.31
N ASN A 4 18.01 6.86 41.12
CA ASN A 4 18.29 5.91 40.05
C ASN A 4 17.38 4.69 40.23
N LYS A 5 16.47 4.43 39.29
CA LYS A 5 15.89 3.10 39.11
C LYS A 5 16.29 2.57 37.75
N SER A 6 17.26 1.67 37.80
CA SER A 6 17.73 0.83 36.70
C SER A 6 16.57 -0.01 36.17
N LEU A 7 16.23 0.19 34.90
CA LEU A 7 15.24 -0.61 34.19
C LEU A 7 15.96 -1.79 33.55
N ILE A 8 15.99 -2.90 34.28
CA ILE A 8 16.51 -4.19 33.82
C ILE A 8 15.56 -4.70 32.73
N TRP A 9 16.02 -4.71 31.48
CA TRP A 9 15.33 -5.38 30.38
C TRP A 9 15.44 -6.89 30.54
N PRO A 10 14.36 -7.68 30.34
CA PRO A 10 14.49 -9.13 30.26
C PRO A 10 15.22 -9.49 28.96
N GLN A 11 16.42 -10.08 29.10
CA GLN A 11 17.35 -10.47 28.03
C GLN A 11 16.86 -11.66 27.16
N GLY A 12 15.56 -11.76 26.88
CA GLY A 12 14.95 -12.95 26.29
C GLY A 12 14.56 -12.89 24.81
N ILE A 13 14.82 -11.78 24.08
CA ILE A 13 14.43 -11.64 22.66
C ILE A 13 15.44 -10.77 21.89
N ILE A 14 16.74 -11.05 21.99
CA ILE A 14 17.76 -10.49 21.06
C ILE A 14 18.85 -11.55 20.81
N ILE A 15 18.49 -12.74 20.33
CA ILE A 15 19.43 -13.64 19.62
C ILE A 15 18.65 -14.40 18.54
N ALA A 16 18.36 -13.72 17.42
CA ALA A 16 18.04 -14.35 16.14
C ALA A 16 18.20 -13.32 15.01
N LEU A 17 19.29 -12.55 15.02
CA LEU A 17 19.58 -11.58 13.96
C LEU A 17 21.09 -11.35 13.81
N THR A 18 21.83 -12.44 13.67
CA THR A 18 23.15 -12.48 13.04
C THR A 18 23.50 -13.95 12.80
N VAL A 19 23.34 -14.40 11.55
CA VAL A 19 24.02 -15.50 10.83
C VAL A 19 23.01 -16.06 9.83
N LEU A 20 22.96 -15.46 8.64
CA LEU A 20 22.81 -16.20 7.37
C LEU A 20 23.11 -15.26 6.18
N CYS A 21 24.30 -14.66 6.23
CA CYS A 21 25.03 -14.17 5.07
C CYS A 21 26.52 -14.31 5.42
N GLY A 22 27.26 -15.10 4.63
CA GLY A 22 28.71 -15.20 4.72
C GLY A 22 29.21 -16.51 5.32
N ALA A 23 29.91 -17.28 4.48
CA ALA A 23 30.69 -18.43 4.87
C ALA A 23 31.72 -18.06 5.95
N PHE A 24 31.70 -18.75 7.10
CA PHE A 24 32.87 -19.01 7.94
C PHE A 24 32.53 -20.20 8.86
N GLY A 25 33.44 -21.17 8.93
CA GLY A 25 33.25 -22.41 9.68
C GLY A 25 33.09 -22.16 11.18
N VAL A 26 32.07 -22.78 11.77
CA VAL A 26 31.95 -22.89 13.22
C VAL A 26 32.65 -24.18 13.64
N GLY A 27 33.85 -24.04 14.19
CA GLY A 27 34.48 -25.11 14.97
C GLY A 27 33.64 -25.38 16.20
N LEU A 28 33.23 -26.65 16.39
CA LEU A 28 32.77 -27.14 17.69
C LEU A 28 33.91 -26.96 18.70
N ILE A 29 33.70 -26.15 19.73
CA ILE A 29 34.51 -26.25 20.95
C ILE A 29 33.82 -27.27 21.85
N LEU A 30 34.24 -28.54 21.71
CA LEU A 30 34.09 -29.55 22.75
C LEU A 30 35.25 -29.39 23.74
N PRO A 31 35.07 -29.70 25.03
CA PRO A 31 36.17 -29.65 26.00
C PRO A 31 37.16 -30.78 25.69
N VAL A 32 38.33 -30.43 25.15
CA VAL A 32 39.41 -31.40 24.87
C VAL A 32 40.21 -31.63 26.15
N ASN A 33 40.14 -32.87 26.64
CA ASN A 33 41.03 -33.45 27.63
C ASN A 33 42.43 -33.63 26.97
N PRO A 34 43.52 -33.06 27.49
CA PRO A 34 44.80 -33.11 26.78
C PRO A 34 45.53 -34.41 27.13
N LYS A 35 45.33 -35.46 26.31
CA LYS A 35 46.26 -36.58 26.15
C LYS A 35 45.87 -37.42 24.93
N LEU A 36 46.89 -37.75 24.13
CA LEU A 36 46.89 -38.54 22.87
C LEU A 36 46.40 -37.74 21.65
N SER A 37 46.92 -37.86 20.43
CA SER A 37 48.18 -38.31 19.81
C SER A 37 47.95 -38.05 18.31
N LYS A 38 48.99 -37.68 17.56
CA LYS A 38 48.93 -37.48 16.10
C LYS A 38 48.41 -38.75 15.40
N ALA A 39 47.35 -38.61 14.60
CA ALA A 39 47.07 -39.46 13.45
C ALA A 39 46.17 -38.72 12.45
N GLN A 40 46.49 -38.88 11.17
CA GLN A 40 45.91 -38.22 10.00
C GLN A 40 44.41 -38.50 9.81
N SER A 41 43.65 -37.51 9.34
CA SER A 41 42.58 -37.71 8.35
C SER A 41 42.15 -36.35 7.78
N GLU A 42 42.69 -36.00 6.61
CA GLU A 42 42.03 -35.05 5.72
C GLU A 42 40.80 -35.75 5.15
N GLN A 43 39.60 -35.35 5.59
CA GLN A 43 38.37 -35.59 4.83
C GLN A 43 37.89 -34.25 4.30
N SER A 44 38.15 -34.01 3.01
CA SER A 44 37.52 -32.97 2.23
C SER A 44 36.02 -33.31 2.09
N ILE A 45 35.17 -32.56 2.78
CA ILE A 45 33.72 -32.66 2.58
C ILE A 45 33.40 -31.99 1.24
N ASN A 46 33.12 -32.83 0.24
CA ASN A 46 32.68 -32.43 -1.09
C ASN A 46 31.26 -31.84 -0.99
N SER A 47 31.09 -30.56 -1.28
CA SER A 47 29.85 -29.80 -1.11
C SER A 47 28.77 -30.09 -2.18
N LYS A 48 28.78 -31.25 -2.81
CA LYS A 48 27.87 -31.58 -3.93
C LYS A 48 26.60 -32.36 -3.54
N ASP A 49 26.41 -32.76 -2.28
CA ASP A 49 25.23 -33.51 -1.84
C ASP A 49 24.61 -32.99 -0.53
N LEU A 50 24.19 -31.73 -0.52
CA LEU A 50 23.28 -31.21 0.52
C LEU A 50 21.93 -30.86 -0.10
N THR A 51 21.20 -31.87 -0.54
CA THR A 51 19.75 -31.74 -0.70
C THR A 51 19.14 -31.78 0.71
N ALA A 52 18.65 -30.64 1.19
CA ALA A 52 17.94 -30.60 2.47
C ALA A 52 16.74 -31.56 2.39
N GLY A 53 16.72 -32.58 3.26
CA GLY A 53 15.64 -33.56 3.32
C GLY A 53 14.27 -32.89 3.49
N THR A 54 13.23 -33.52 2.94
CA THR A 54 11.85 -32.99 2.91
C THR A 54 11.34 -32.57 4.29
N GLU A 55 11.75 -33.25 5.36
CA GLU A 55 11.41 -32.87 6.74
C GLU A 55 12.03 -31.53 7.19
N THR A 56 13.29 -31.27 6.82
CA THR A 56 13.97 -30.01 7.12
C THR A 56 13.28 -28.86 6.38
N GLN A 57 12.88 -29.06 5.13
CA GLN A 57 12.12 -28.08 4.37
C GLN A 57 10.74 -27.80 5.01
N GLN A 58 10.01 -28.85 5.42
CA GLN A 58 8.73 -28.69 6.12
C GLN A 58 8.86 -27.93 7.44
N ARG A 59 9.93 -28.17 8.21
CA ARG A 59 10.20 -27.43 9.46
C ARG A 59 10.49 -25.96 9.20
N VAL A 60 11.26 -25.65 8.16
CA VAL A 60 11.51 -24.26 7.74
C VAL A 60 10.23 -23.57 7.30
N GLU A 61 9.39 -24.22 6.50
CA GLU A 61 8.11 -23.65 6.07
C GLU A 61 7.13 -23.46 7.22
N LYS A 62 7.07 -24.41 8.17
CA LYS A 62 6.27 -24.27 9.39
C LYS A 62 6.77 -23.13 10.28
N PHE A 63 8.08 -22.96 10.40
CA PHE A 63 8.68 -21.85 11.15
C PHE A 63 8.39 -20.51 10.49
N LYS A 64 8.53 -20.41 9.16
CA LYS A 64 8.10 -19.22 8.39
C LYS A 64 6.63 -18.92 8.66
N ALA A 65 5.74 -19.90 8.49
CA ALA A 65 4.31 -19.69 8.73
C ALA A 65 3.98 -19.20 10.15
N ALA A 66 4.67 -19.73 11.17
CA ALA A 66 4.55 -19.26 12.55
C ALA A 66 5.04 -17.81 12.73
N MET A 67 6.19 -17.45 12.15
CA MET A 67 6.70 -16.08 12.12
C MET A 67 5.72 -15.12 11.42
N LEU A 68 5.20 -15.49 10.25
CA LEU A 68 4.22 -14.68 9.51
C LEU A 68 2.94 -14.47 10.31
N THR A 69 2.46 -15.51 11.00
CA THR A 69 1.29 -15.42 11.88
C THR A 69 1.55 -14.48 13.04
N SER A 70 2.73 -14.57 13.67
CA SER A 70 3.14 -13.66 14.75
C SER A 70 3.19 -12.21 14.27
N TRP A 71 3.77 -11.95 13.09
CA TRP A 71 3.84 -10.61 12.51
C TRP A 71 2.46 -10.06 12.15
N GLN A 72 1.56 -10.87 11.59
CA GLN A 72 0.18 -10.46 11.35
C GLN A 72 -0.55 -10.12 12.64
N GLN A 73 -0.37 -10.91 13.70
CA GLN A 73 -0.97 -10.62 14.99
C GLN A 73 -0.37 -9.36 15.63
N GLU A 74 0.94 -9.15 15.52
CA GLU A 74 1.59 -7.93 16.01
C GLU A 74 1.15 -6.69 15.22
N ALA A 75 1.03 -6.77 13.90
CA ALA A 75 0.50 -5.69 13.07
C ALA A 75 -0.96 -5.36 13.43
N LYS A 76 -1.79 -6.38 13.61
CA LYS A 76 -3.17 -6.23 14.06
C LYS A 76 -3.26 -5.66 15.48
N ALA A 77 -2.38 -6.08 16.39
CA ALA A 77 -2.27 -5.55 17.75
C ALA A 77 -1.78 -4.09 17.77
N LYS A 78 -0.98 -3.69 16.78
CA LYS A 78 -0.59 -2.29 16.52
C LYS A 78 -1.66 -1.49 15.76
N GLY A 79 -2.83 -2.09 15.49
CA GLY A 79 -3.96 -1.42 14.82
C GLY A 79 -3.82 -1.27 13.31
N ILE A 80 -2.85 -1.92 12.68
CA ILE A 80 -2.61 -1.82 11.23
C ILE A 80 -3.53 -2.81 10.53
N SER A 81 -4.57 -2.31 9.84
CA SER A 81 -5.38 -3.11 8.93
C SER A 81 -4.75 -3.09 7.54
N TYR A 82 -4.40 -4.27 7.01
CA TYR A 82 -4.03 -4.44 5.60
C TYR A 82 -5.23 -4.77 4.72
N ASP A 83 -6.33 -5.20 5.35
CA ASP A 83 -7.54 -5.61 4.66
C ASP A 83 -8.46 -4.40 4.43
N VAL A 84 -9.06 -4.36 3.25
CA VAL A 84 -10.17 -3.47 2.92
C VAL A 84 -11.48 -4.25 2.95
N ALA A 85 -12.59 -3.60 3.29
CA ALA A 85 -13.90 -4.25 3.32
C ALA A 85 -14.26 -4.84 1.94
N THR A 86 -15.01 -5.94 1.94
CA THR A 86 -15.27 -6.74 0.72
C THR A 86 -15.95 -5.96 -0.41
N HIS A 87 -16.72 -4.93 -0.09
CA HIS A 87 -17.41 -4.11 -1.09
C HIS A 87 -16.50 -3.11 -1.81
N TYR A 88 -15.24 -2.94 -1.38
CA TYR A 88 -14.21 -2.22 -2.12
C TYR A 88 -13.47 -3.12 -3.12
N LEU A 89 -13.64 -4.44 -3.04
CA LEU A 89 -12.92 -5.38 -3.88
C LEU A 89 -13.54 -5.44 -5.29
N GLY A 90 -12.73 -5.09 -6.29
CA GLY A 90 -13.17 -4.90 -7.68
C GLY A 90 -13.56 -3.46 -8.01
N GLU A 91 -13.62 -2.58 -7.01
CA GLU A 91 -13.94 -1.17 -7.19
C GLU A 91 -12.71 -0.34 -7.55
N THR A 92 -12.95 0.80 -8.18
CA THR A 92 -11.94 1.83 -8.43
C THR A 92 -12.18 3.01 -7.50
N ILE A 93 -11.13 3.45 -6.82
CA ILE A 93 -11.21 4.38 -5.70
C ILE A 93 -10.18 5.49 -5.90
N ASP A 94 -10.64 6.71 -6.12
CA ASP A 94 -9.79 7.90 -6.23
C ASP A 94 -9.66 8.66 -4.90
N GLU A 95 -10.67 8.52 -4.02
CA GLU A 95 -10.77 9.18 -2.72
C GLU A 95 -11.81 8.50 -1.82
N ALA A 96 -11.84 8.89 -0.55
CA ALA A 96 -12.89 8.55 0.39
C ALA A 96 -13.87 9.71 0.63
N GLN A 97 -15.14 9.38 0.81
CA GLN A 97 -16.20 10.29 1.22
C GLN A 97 -16.33 10.26 2.75
N LEU A 98 -15.96 11.36 3.40
CA LEU A 98 -15.96 11.50 4.86
C LEU A 98 -17.10 12.40 5.34
N SER A 99 -17.51 12.20 6.58
CA SER A 99 -18.46 13.09 7.26
C SER A 99 -17.90 14.51 7.37
N PRO A 100 -18.77 15.54 7.37
CA PRO A 100 -18.34 16.92 7.55
C PRO A 100 -17.44 17.11 8.78
N GLY A 101 -16.37 17.88 8.62
CA GLY A 101 -15.41 18.18 9.68
C GLY A 101 -14.28 17.15 9.87
N LYS A 102 -14.38 15.94 9.31
CA LYS A 102 -13.27 14.97 9.32
C LYS A 102 -12.25 15.31 8.23
N LYS A 103 -11.02 15.60 8.63
CA LYS A 103 -9.91 15.92 7.72
C LYS A 103 -8.86 14.81 7.76
N LEU A 104 -9.08 13.77 6.97
CA LEU A 104 -8.08 12.72 6.76
C LEU A 104 -7.48 12.83 5.36
N ILE A 105 -6.20 12.50 5.22
CA ILE A 105 -5.49 12.42 3.95
C ILE A 105 -4.59 11.17 3.94
N ALA A 106 -4.53 10.47 2.81
CA ALA A 106 -3.61 9.35 2.62
C ALA A 106 -2.43 9.76 1.74
N LEU A 107 -1.21 9.63 2.26
CA LEU A 107 0.00 9.74 1.46
C LEU A 107 0.31 8.38 0.84
N THR A 108 0.56 8.37 -0.47
CA THR A 108 0.90 7.16 -1.21
C THR A 108 2.17 7.35 -2.03
N PHE A 109 2.96 6.28 -2.16
CA PHE A 109 4.24 6.28 -2.85
C PHE A 109 4.34 5.12 -3.83
N ASP A 110 4.64 5.44 -5.09
CA ASP A 110 4.74 4.47 -6.18
C ASP A 110 6.20 4.24 -6.62
N ASP A 111 6.42 3.14 -7.33
CA ASP A 111 7.65 2.71 -8.02
C ASP A 111 8.78 2.16 -7.14
N GLY A 112 8.65 2.19 -5.82
CA GLY A 112 9.62 1.61 -4.89
C GLY A 112 9.71 0.08 -4.91
N PRO A 113 10.56 -0.51 -4.05
CA PRO A 113 11.53 0.18 -3.21
C PRO A 113 12.79 0.58 -3.98
N TRP A 114 13.34 1.75 -3.68
CA TRP A 114 14.64 2.24 -4.16
C TRP A 114 15.56 2.54 -2.96
N PRO A 115 16.85 2.20 -3.03
CA PRO A 115 17.72 2.14 -1.86
C PRO A 115 17.85 3.45 -1.10
N GLU A 116 17.91 4.58 -1.83
CA GLU A 116 18.06 5.90 -1.23
C GLU A 116 16.70 6.53 -0.88
N SER A 117 15.85 6.75 -1.88
CA SER A 117 14.61 7.52 -1.73
C SER A 117 13.58 6.84 -0.83
N THR A 118 13.36 5.52 -0.97
CA THR A 118 12.43 4.80 -0.08
C THR A 118 12.92 4.85 1.36
N ALA A 119 14.22 4.67 1.61
CA ALA A 119 14.77 4.73 2.96
C ALA A 119 14.61 6.12 3.59
N GLN A 120 14.92 7.18 2.85
CA GLN A 120 14.77 8.57 3.31
C GLN A 120 13.31 8.94 3.57
N ILE A 121 12.39 8.51 2.71
CA ILE A 121 10.95 8.72 2.89
C ILE A 121 10.49 8.03 4.18
N LEU A 122 10.87 6.76 4.40
CA LEU A 122 10.54 6.04 5.64
C LEU A 122 11.06 6.78 6.89
N ASP A 123 12.29 7.28 6.86
CA ASP A 123 12.85 8.07 7.97
C ASP A 123 12.05 9.34 8.25
N ILE A 124 11.62 10.06 7.20
CA ILE A 124 10.78 11.25 7.32
C ILE A 124 9.41 10.89 7.92
N LEU A 125 8.78 9.82 7.43
CA LEU A 125 7.47 9.38 7.93
C LEU A 125 7.56 8.95 9.40
N LYS A 126 8.60 8.19 9.77
CA LYS A 126 8.89 7.77 11.15
C LYS A 126 9.12 8.95 12.07
N LYS A 127 9.96 9.92 11.67
CA LYS A 127 10.21 11.17 12.43
C LYS A 127 8.91 11.95 12.68
N ASN A 128 7.96 11.85 11.76
CA ASN A 128 6.68 12.51 11.87
C ASN A 128 5.58 11.63 12.50
N ASN A 129 5.85 10.38 12.87
CA ASN A 129 4.85 9.43 13.33
C ASN A 129 3.65 9.29 12.37
N ILE A 130 3.94 9.15 11.07
CA ILE A 130 2.93 9.00 10.01
C ILE A 130 3.05 7.61 9.40
N LYS A 131 1.91 6.98 9.12
CA LYS A 131 1.81 5.78 8.28
C LYS A 131 1.32 6.17 6.89
N ALA A 132 1.72 5.39 5.89
CA ALA A 132 1.49 5.67 4.47
C ALA A 132 1.27 4.36 3.72
N THR A 133 0.89 4.43 2.45
CA THR A 133 0.72 3.26 1.58
C THR A 133 1.73 3.28 0.43
N PHE A 134 2.47 2.21 0.23
CA PHE A 134 3.48 2.08 -0.81
C PHE A 134 3.03 1.07 -1.86
N PHE A 135 2.89 1.48 -3.12
CA PHE A 135 2.62 0.59 -4.24
C PHE A 135 3.95 0.25 -4.90
N GLN A 136 4.46 -0.95 -4.63
CA GLN A 136 5.82 -1.32 -5.02
C GLN A 136 5.85 -2.30 -6.20
N ILE A 137 6.87 -2.13 -7.02
CA ILE A 137 7.12 -2.93 -8.23
C ILE A 137 7.81 -4.23 -7.81
N GLY A 138 7.31 -5.37 -8.33
CA GLY A 138 7.82 -6.70 -8.01
C GLY A 138 9.33 -6.86 -8.26
N GLN A 139 9.84 -6.38 -9.39
CA GLN A 139 11.28 -6.41 -9.67
C GLN A 139 12.11 -5.63 -8.63
N ASN A 140 11.63 -4.47 -8.20
CA ASN A 140 12.33 -3.66 -7.21
C ASN A 140 12.31 -4.32 -5.83
N LEU A 141 11.19 -4.93 -5.44
CA LEU A 141 11.07 -5.75 -4.23
C LEU A 141 12.03 -6.95 -4.23
N LYS A 142 12.26 -7.55 -5.40
CA LYS A 142 13.20 -8.66 -5.55
C LYS A 142 14.65 -8.21 -5.33
N ILE A 143 14.99 -7.00 -5.77
CA ILE A 143 16.34 -6.44 -5.64
C ILE A 143 16.57 -5.91 -4.22
N TYR A 144 15.58 -5.24 -3.62
CA TYR A 144 15.68 -4.62 -2.29
C TYR A 144 14.62 -5.17 -1.30
N PRO A 145 14.63 -6.47 -1.00
CA PRO A 145 13.60 -7.10 -0.18
C PRO A 145 13.58 -6.56 1.26
N ASP A 146 14.72 -6.13 1.78
CA ASP A 146 14.82 -5.60 3.15
C ASP A 146 14.13 -4.24 3.29
N LEU A 147 14.04 -3.44 2.22
CA LEU A 147 13.23 -2.22 2.25
C LEU A 147 11.74 -2.53 2.22
N GLY A 148 11.30 -3.53 1.44
CA GLY A 148 9.90 -4.00 1.50
C GLY A 148 9.53 -4.51 2.90
N LYS A 149 10.42 -5.25 3.56
CA LYS A 149 10.24 -5.66 4.97
C LYS A 149 10.18 -4.45 5.91
N ARG A 150 11.05 -3.46 5.71
CA ARG A 150 11.09 -2.23 6.51
C ARG A 150 9.79 -1.44 6.41
N VAL A 151 9.22 -1.30 5.20
CA VAL A 151 7.90 -0.67 4.98
C VAL A 151 6.86 -1.30 5.91
N VAL A 152 6.77 -2.63 5.91
CA VAL A 152 5.81 -3.37 6.76
C VAL A 152 6.16 -3.26 8.25
N ALA A 153 7.43 -3.45 8.62
CA ALA A 153 7.87 -3.42 10.02
C ALA A 153 7.67 -2.05 10.70
N GLU A 154 7.76 -0.97 9.92
CA GLU A 154 7.46 0.39 10.40
C GLU A 154 5.96 0.72 10.36
N GLY A 155 5.11 -0.22 9.97
CA GLY A 155 3.65 -0.13 10.05
C GLY A 155 2.99 0.58 8.87
N HIS A 156 3.68 0.67 7.73
CA HIS A 156 3.10 1.13 6.49
C HIS A 156 2.38 -0.01 5.76
N VAL A 157 1.51 0.35 4.82
CA VAL A 157 0.79 -0.61 3.99
C VAL A 157 1.54 -0.82 2.69
N LEU A 158 1.67 -2.09 2.26
CA LEU A 158 2.26 -2.44 0.97
C LEU A 158 1.16 -2.88 0.00
N GLY A 159 1.15 -2.26 -1.18
CA GLY A 159 0.25 -2.54 -2.30
C GLY A 159 1.02 -3.03 -3.53
N ASN A 160 0.30 -3.64 -4.46
CA ASN A 160 0.85 -4.18 -5.69
C ASN A 160 0.90 -3.10 -6.79
N HIS A 161 2.07 -2.93 -7.43
CA HIS A 161 2.27 -2.02 -8.57
C HIS A 161 2.80 -2.73 -9.82
N THR A 162 2.30 -3.94 -10.09
CA THR A 162 2.77 -4.86 -11.14
C THR A 162 4.20 -5.35 -10.94
N TRP A 163 4.69 -6.20 -11.83
CA TRP A 163 6.02 -6.78 -11.72
C TRP A 163 7.05 -5.94 -12.47
N HIS A 164 6.71 -5.50 -13.68
CA HIS A 164 7.61 -4.77 -14.58
C HIS A 164 7.26 -3.29 -14.78
N HIS A 165 6.08 -2.83 -14.32
CA HIS A 165 5.63 -1.45 -14.54
C HIS A 165 5.48 -1.09 -16.04
N TRP A 166 4.84 -1.98 -16.80
CA TRP A 166 4.61 -1.81 -18.24
C TRP A 166 3.26 -1.16 -18.57
N TYR A 167 3.26 -0.38 -19.65
CA TYR A 167 2.09 0.38 -20.11
C TYR A 167 1.38 -0.22 -21.32
N HIS A 168 2.04 -1.12 -22.05
CA HIS A 168 1.47 -1.74 -23.24
C HIS A 168 0.35 -2.73 -22.87
N TYR A 169 -0.51 -3.05 -23.84
CA TYR A 169 -1.58 -4.01 -23.65
C TYR A 169 -1.04 -5.42 -23.34
N MET A 170 -1.67 -6.08 -22.38
CA MET A 170 -1.33 -7.42 -21.92
C MET A 170 -2.54 -8.34 -22.09
N ASN A 171 -2.28 -9.55 -22.58
CA ASN A 171 -3.28 -10.62 -22.55
C ASN A 171 -3.49 -11.12 -21.09
N PRO A 172 -4.51 -11.96 -20.83
CA PRO A 172 -4.81 -12.41 -19.48
C PRO A 172 -3.64 -13.10 -18.77
N GLN A 173 -2.82 -13.87 -19.48
CA GLN A 173 -1.67 -14.58 -18.91
C GLN A 173 -0.55 -13.62 -18.49
N ALA A 174 -0.26 -12.62 -19.32
CA ALA A 174 0.71 -11.57 -19.00
C ALA A 174 0.22 -10.71 -17.83
N ALA A 175 -1.06 -10.31 -17.83
CA ALA A 175 -1.66 -9.57 -16.73
C ALA A 175 -1.65 -10.37 -15.41
N ALA A 176 -1.90 -11.69 -15.49
CA ALA A 176 -1.76 -12.59 -14.36
C ALA A 176 -0.34 -12.61 -13.82
N PHE A 177 0.66 -12.74 -14.69
CA PHE A 177 2.06 -12.73 -14.31
C PHE A 177 2.45 -11.43 -13.59
N GLU A 178 2.05 -10.27 -14.13
CA GLU A 178 2.35 -8.96 -13.55
C GLU A 178 1.83 -8.83 -12.11
N ILE A 179 0.60 -9.29 -11.87
CA ILE A 179 -0.05 -9.12 -10.57
C ILE A 179 0.36 -10.22 -9.60
N GLU A 180 0.27 -11.49 -10.01
CA GLU A 180 0.49 -12.61 -9.09
C GLU A 180 1.96 -12.75 -8.69
N SER A 181 2.91 -12.49 -9.59
CA SER A 181 4.33 -12.55 -9.24
C SER A 181 4.68 -11.53 -8.15
N THR A 182 4.15 -10.31 -8.26
CA THR A 182 4.36 -9.26 -7.27
C THR A 182 3.67 -9.57 -5.95
N THR A 183 2.41 -9.99 -5.97
CA THR A 183 1.68 -10.36 -4.73
C THR A 183 2.32 -11.54 -4.01
N ASN A 184 2.73 -12.57 -4.76
CA ASN A 184 3.41 -13.74 -4.19
C ASN A 184 4.73 -13.33 -3.55
N LEU A 185 5.52 -12.47 -4.22
CA LEU A 185 6.77 -11.98 -3.67
C LEU A 185 6.54 -11.16 -2.40
N ILE A 186 5.58 -10.21 -2.41
CA ILE A 186 5.19 -9.42 -1.22
C ILE A 186 4.94 -10.35 -0.03
N TYR A 187 4.11 -11.39 -0.23
CA TYR A 187 3.79 -12.35 0.82
C TYR A 187 5.03 -13.16 1.26
N GLN A 188 5.85 -13.61 0.32
CA GLN A 188 7.06 -14.37 0.62
C GLN A 188 8.06 -13.60 1.49
N ILE A 189 8.25 -12.30 1.22
CA ILE A 189 9.26 -11.51 1.94
C ILE A 189 8.74 -10.89 3.23
N THR A 190 7.43 -10.61 3.34
CA THR A 190 6.84 -9.85 4.47
C THR A 190 5.78 -10.60 5.27
N GLY A 191 5.18 -11.66 4.72
CA GLY A 191 3.99 -12.31 5.29
C GLY A 191 2.68 -11.56 5.13
N VAL A 192 2.72 -10.36 4.55
CA VAL A 192 1.52 -9.55 4.31
C VAL A 192 0.82 -10.04 3.05
N LYS A 193 -0.50 -10.21 3.15
CA LYS A 193 -1.38 -10.33 1.99
C LYS A 193 -2.00 -8.96 1.75
N THR A 194 -2.05 -8.54 0.49
CA THR A 194 -2.62 -7.26 0.10
C THR A 194 -3.59 -7.46 -1.05
N ASN A 195 -4.74 -6.82 -0.97
CA ASN A 195 -5.70 -6.69 -2.06
C ASN A 195 -5.72 -5.27 -2.62
N LEU A 196 -4.73 -4.44 -2.29
CA LEU A 196 -4.56 -3.11 -2.88
C LEU A 196 -3.72 -3.21 -4.15
N PHE A 197 -4.24 -2.68 -5.24
CA PHE A 197 -3.53 -2.61 -6.50
C PHE A 197 -3.64 -1.19 -7.07
N ARG A 198 -2.54 -0.67 -7.60
CA ARG A 198 -2.54 0.56 -8.39
C ARG A 198 -1.96 0.25 -9.77
N PRO A 199 -2.65 0.56 -10.87
CA PRO A 199 -2.12 0.34 -12.21
C PRO A 199 -1.01 1.35 -12.54
N PRO A 200 0.13 0.91 -13.10
CA PRO A 200 1.18 1.77 -13.62
C PRO A 200 0.64 2.91 -14.49
N GLY A 201 1.05 4.15 -14.16
CA GLY A 201 0.61 5.36 -14.86
C GLY A 201 -0.89 5.64 -14.83
N GLY A 202 -1.66 4.94 -13.99
CA GLY A 202 -3.13 5.04 -13.98
C GLY A 202 -3.81 4.40 -15.20
N ILE A 203 -3.12 3.54 -15.95
CA ILE A 203 -3.65 2.98 -17.19
C ILE A 203 -4.71 1.92 -16.89
N MET A 204 -5.96 2.26 -17.21
CA MET A 204 -7.12 1.41 -16.90
C MET A 204 -7.42 0.33 -17.94
N ARG A 205 -6.83 0.42 -19.14
CA ARG A 205 -7.23 -0.37 -20.32
C ARG A 205 -6.07 -1.09 -21.02
N ASN A 206 -5.17 -1.67 -20.25
CA ASN A 206 -4.06 -2.50 -20.75
C ASN A 206 -4.16 -3.97 -20.29
N GLY A 207 -5.27 -4.39 -19.69
CA GLY A 207 -5.51 -5.76 -19.24
C GLY A 207 -5.20 -6.04 -17.76
N VAL A 208 -4.29 -5.29 -17.11
CA VAL A 208 -3.95 -5.57 -15.69
C VAL A 208 -5.10 -5.21 -14.75
N VAL A 209 -5.85 -4.13 -15.01
CA VAL A 209 -7.01 -3.76 -14.19
C VAL A 209 -8.13 -4.80 -14.28
N ASP A 210 -8.43 -5.30 -15.49
CA ASP A 210 -9.46 -6.32 -15.67
C ASP A 210 -9.08 -7.60 -14.90
N TYR A 211 -7.81 -8.00 -14.97
CA TYR A 211 -7.30 -9.11 -14.18
C TYR A 211 -7.41 -8.84 -12.67
N ALA A 212 -6.93 -7.69 -12.20
CA ALA A 212 -6.99 -7.28 -10.80
C ALA A 212 -8.42 -7.33 -10.25
N LYS A 213 -9.40 -6.80 -10.99
CA LYS A 213 -10.81 -6.84 -10.61
C LYS A 213 -11.34 -8.28 -10.54
N SER A 214 -10.99 -9.14 -11.50
CA SER A 214 -11.35 -10.57 -11.48
C SER A 214 -10.81 -11.29 -10.24
N LYS A 215 -9.68 -10.84 -9.71
CA LYS A 215 -9.03 -11.35 -8.49
C LYS A 215 -9.37 -10.57 -7.22
N LYS A 216 -10.42 -9.74 -7.27
CA LYS A 216 -10.93 -9.00 -6.10
C LYS A 216 -9.87 -8.08 -5.47
N TYR A 217 -9.08 -7.38 -6.28
CA TYR A 217 -8.29 -6.25 -5.80
C TYR A 217 -9.14 -4.98 -5.77
N ALA A 218 -8.91 -4.13 -4.77
CA ALA A 218 -9.33 -2.73 -4.82
C ALA A 218 -8.33 -1.94 -5.67
N ILE A 219 -8.83 -1.24 -6.68
CA ILE A 219 -8.04 -0.46 -7.62
C ILE A 219 -7.90 0.95 -7.05
N ILE A 220 -6.72 1.28 -6.53
CA ILE A 220 -6.48 2.56 -5.84
C ILE A 220 -5.83 3.54 -6.80
N MET A 221 -6.55 4.63 -7.06
CA MET A 221 -6.10 5.77 -7.85
C MET A 221 -5.70 6.90 -6.89
N TRP A 222 -5.81 8.16 -7.33
CA TRP A 222 -5.47 9.32 -6.52
C TRP A 222 -6.36 10.50 -6.87
N SER A 223 -6.56 11.40 -5.90
CA SER A 223 -7.31 12.64 -6.07
C SER A 223 -6.42 13.88 -6.10
N SER A 224 -5.13 13.72 -5.77
CA SER A 224 -4.13 14.80 -5.74
C SER A 224 -2.81 14.28 -6.28
N ASP A 225 -2.34 14.86 -7.37
CA ASP A 225 -1.09 14.46 -8.01
C ASP A 225 0.03 15.47 -7.72
N SER A 226 1.15 15.00 -7.18
CA SER A 226 2.35 15.84 -6.97
C SER A 226 3.06 16.22 -8.27
N ILE A 227 2.91 15.40 -9.31
CA ILE A 227 3.64 15.47 -10.58
C ILE A 227 5.16 15.38 -10.36
N ASP A 228 5.59 14.74 -9.27
CA ASP A 228 7.00 14.63 -8.87
C ASP A 228 7.84 13.75 -9.81
N TYR A 229 7.19 12.84 -10.54
CA TYR A 229 7.79 12.07 -11.63
C TYR A 229 8.43 12.97 -12.71
N SER A 230 7.87 14.17 -12.94
CA SER A 230 8.42 15.17 -13.87
C SER A 230 9.60 15.98 -13.30
N ARG A 231 9.96 15.74 -12.02
CA ARG A 231 11.03 16.41 -11.27
C ARG A 231 10.92 17.95 -11.26
N PRO A 232 9.73 18.53 -10.98
CA PRO A 232 9.61 19.98 -10.89
C PRO A 232 10.39 20.50 -9.67
N PRO A 233 10.68 21.81 -9.60
CA PRO A 233 11.24 22.41 -8.38
C PRO A 233 10.34 22.17 -7.16
N VAL A 234 10.93 22.01 -5.97
CA VAL A 234 10.25 21.69 -4.71
C VAL A 234 9.01 22.56 -4.42
N PRO A 235 9.05 23.91 -4.56
CA PRO A 235 7.87 24.74 -4.32
C PRO A 235 6.68 24.43 -5.26
N ARG A 236 6.95 23.98 -6.49
CA ARG A 236 5.91 23.61 -7.45
C ARG A 236 5.29 22.25 -7.09
N LEU A 237 6.10 21.29 -6.68
CA LEU A 237 5.63 19.99 -6.18
C LEU A 237 4.67 20.17 -5.00
N ILE A 238 5.09 20.93 -3.99
CA ILE A 238 4.27 21.24 -2.81
C ILE A 238 2.95 21.89 -3.24
N ARG A 239 3.00 22.88 -4.14
CA ARG A 239 1.80 23.55 -4.65
C ARG A 239 0.84 22.60 -5.35
N ASN A 240 1.34 21.66 -6.16
CA ASN A 240 0.50 20.69 -6.86
C ASN A 240 -0.29 19.83 -5.86
N VAL A 241 0.40 19.29 -4.85
CA VAL A 241 -0.23 18.51 -3.77
C VAL A 241 -1.28 19.35 -3.04
N MET A 242 -0.90 20.53 -2.55
CA MET A 242 -1.80 21.33 -1.71
C MET A 242 -2.99 21.92 -2.47
N ARG A 243 -2.91 22.09 -3.81
CA ARG A 243 -4.00 22.63 -4.64
C ARG A 243 -5.16 21.64 -4.78
N GLU A 244 -4.87 20.35 -4.84
CA GLU A 244 -5.86 19.28 -5.06
C GLU A 244 -6.21 18.53 -3.76
N ALA A 245 -5.54 18.88 -2.66
CA ALA A 245 -5.81 18.38 -1.33
C ALA A 245 -7.25 18.65 -0.88
N LYS A 246 -7.95 17.59 -0.47
CA LYS A 246 -9.28 17.65 0.12
C LYS A 246 -9.47 16.56 1.19
N PRO A 247 -10.43 16.71 2.12
CA PRO A 247 -10.78 15.66 3.06
C PRO A 247 -11.12 14.35 2.35
N GLY A 248 -10.51 13.26 2.78
CA GLY A 248 -10.67 11.96 2.12
C GLY A 248 -9.73 11.73 0.94
N GLY A 249 -8.88 12.70 0.61
CA GLY A 249 -8.01 12.64 -0.56
C GLY A 249 -6.87 11.62 -0.45
N ILE A 250 -6.45 11.14 -1.62
CA ILE A 250 -5.31 10.25 -1.81
C ILE A 250 -4.26 11.01 -2.62
N VAL A 251 -3.07 11.20 -2.04
CA VAL A 251 -1.95 11.94 -2.64
C VAL A 251 -1.01 10.95 -3.33
N LEU A 252 -0.75 11.15 -4.62
CA LEU A 252 0.25 10.42 -5.40
C LEU A 252 1.61 11.13 -5.34
N MET A 253 2.62 10.38 -4.88
CA MET A 253 4.05 10.70 -4.95
C MET A 253 4.80 9.43 -5.36
N HIS A 254 6.10 9.54 -5.63
CA HIS A 254 6.92 8.39 -6.03
C HIS A 254 8.13 8.23 -5.09
N ASP A 255 8.36 7.00 -4.61
CA ASP A 255 9.58 6.61 -3.92
C ASP A 255 10.58 5.89 -4.84
N GLY A 256 10.20 5.57 -6.08
CA GLY A 256 11.07 5.03 -7.12
C GLY A 256 10.96 5.74 -8.47
N GLY A 257 11.38 5.09 -9.55
CA GLY A 257 11.25 5.59 -10.94
C GLY A 257 12.28 6.64 -11.36
N GLY A 258 13.44 6.70 -10.71
CA GLY A 258 14.53 7.65 -10.97
C GLY A 258 14.85 8.54 -9.78
N ASN A 259 15.56 9.66 -10.01
CA ASN A 259 15.93 10.59 -8.94
C ASN A 259 14.68 11.25 -8.29
N ARG A 260 14.48 10.99 -6.99
CA ARG A 260 13.40 11.51 -6.14
C ARG A 260 13.84 12.52 -5.08
N ALA A 261 15.02 13.14 -5.23
CA ALA A 261 15.54 14.12 -4.27
C ALA A 261 14.54 15.25 -3.95
N HIS A 262 13.86 15.80 -4.97
CA HIS A 262 12.85 16.84 -4.74
C HIS A 262 11.61 16.32 -4.00
N THR A 263 11.21 15.06 -4.20
CA THR A 263 10.11 14.43 -3.44
C THR A 263 10.50 14.30 -1.97
N VAL A 264 11.71 13.79 -1.71
CA VAL A 264 12.28 13.65 -0.36
C VAL A 264 12.38 15.01 0.33
N GLU A 265 12.86 16.03 -0.37
CA GLU A 265 13.00 17.40 0.16
C GLU A 265 11.64 18.08 0.43
N ALA A 266 10.65 17.87 -0.43
CA ALA A 266 9.32 18.47 -0.29
C ALA A 266 8.47 17.84 0.82
N LEU A 267 8.66 16.55 1.09
CA LEU A 267 7.78 15.76 1.96
C LEU A 267 7.60 16.35 3.38
N PRO A 268 8.64 16.83 4.09
CA PRO A 268 8.48 17.45 5.41
C PRO A 268 7.58 18.70 5.37
N GLU A 269 7.68 19.52 4.33
CA GLU A 269 6.86 20.73 4.21
C GLU A 269 5.41 20.40 3.84
N ILE A 270 5.19 19.42 2.96
CA ILE A 270 3.85 18.88 2.66
C ILE A 270 3.18 18.41 3.95
N ILE A 271 3.89 17.62 4.76
CA ILE A 271 3.38 17.12 6.05
C ILE A 271 2.99 18.29 6.97
N ASN A 272 3.87 19.28 7.10
CA ASN A 272 3.63 20.46 7.92
C ASN A 272 2.40 21.26 7.44
N ASN A 273 2.24 21.44 6.13
CA ASN A 273 1.13 22.19 5.54
C ASN A 273 -0.21 21.49 5.75
N PHE A 274 -0.27 20.16 5.60
CA PHE A 274 -1.47 19.38 5.94
C PHE A 274 -1.83 19.51 7.42
N ARG A 275 -0.86 19.40 8.33
CA ARG A 275 -1.09 19.58 9.77
C ARG A 275 -1.64 20.96 10.11
N LYS A 276 -1.06 22.02 9.53
CA LYS A 276 -1.55 23.40 9.71
C LYS A 276 -2.99 23.57 9.24
N GLN A 277 -3.41 22.81 8.23
CA GLN A 277 -4.80 22.79 7.75
C GLN A 277 -5.73 21.86 8.56
N GLY A 278 -5.22 21.18 9.59
CA GLY A 278 -5.96 20.31 10.49
C GLY A 278 -6.15 18.87 9.97
N TYR A 279 -5.34 18.44 8.99
CA TYR A 279 -5.39 17.05 8.51
C TYR A 279 -4.65 16.09 9.43
N SER A 280 -5.23 14.90 9.58
CA SER A 280 -4.55 13.71 10.10
C SER A 280 -4.21 12.76 8.95
N PHE A 281 -3.09 12.05 9.09
CA PHE A 281 -2.62 11.11 8.07
C PHE A 281 -3.08 9.71 8.38
N VAL A 282 -3.50 8.99 7.35
CA VAL A 282 -3.96 7.60 7.43
C VAL A 282 -3.43 6.80 6.24
N THR A 283 -3.37 5.49 6.40
CA THR A 283 -3.19 4.55 5.29
C THR A 283 -4.47 4.42 4.46
N ILE A 284 -4.39 3.82 3.27
CA ILE A 284 -5.58 3.58 2.44
C ILE A 284 -6.63 2.71 3.15
N PRO A 285 -6.28 1.57 3.79
CA PRO A 285 -7.26 0.78 4.52
C PRO A 285 -7.96 1.55 5.65
N GLU A 286 -7.22 2.31 6.45
CA GLU A 286 -7.78 3.14 7.53
C GLU A 286 -8.70 4.23 6.98
N LEU A 287 -8.34 4.84 5.85
CA LEU A 287 -9.17 5.84 5.17
C LEU A 287 -10.53 5.26 4.75
N LEU A 288 -10.51 4.06 4.16
CA LEU A 288 -11.71 3.36 3.70
C LEU A 288 -12.55 2.84 4.88
N GLU A 289 -11.91 2.33 5.93
CA GLU A 289 -12.59 1.95 7.17
C GLU A 289 -13.30 3.16 7.80
N GLN A 290 -12.69 4.34 7.74
CA GLN A 290 -13.33 5.56 8.25
C GLN A 290 -14.57 5.95 7.43
N GLN A 291 -14.51 5.84 6.09
CA GLN A 291 -15.68 6.06 5.25
C GLN A 291 -16.83 5.10 5.62
N ASP A 292 -16.54 3.83 5.89
CA ASP A 292 -17.56 2.86 6.30
C ASP A 292 -18.20 3.19 7.64
N LYS A 293 -17.39 3.62 8.62
CA LYS A 293 -17.88 4.09 9.91
C LYS A 293 -18.83 5.28 9.73
N ASP A 294 -18.47 6.22 8.86
CA ASP A 294 -19.26 7.42 8.60
C ASP A 294 -20.61 7.12 7.94
N LYS A 295 -20.63 6.19 6.98
CA LYS A 295 -21.88 5.71 6.35
C LYS A 295 -22.81 5.05 7.35
N LYS A 296 -22.28 4.29 8.32
CA LYS A 296 -23.08 3.61 9.36
C LYS A 296 -23.66 4.58 10.39
N THR A 297 -22.97 5.68 10.68
CA THR A 297 -23.41 6.68 11.67
C THR A 297 -24.36 7.74 11.09
N THR A 298 -24.51 7.81 9.77
CA THR A 298 -25.42 8.76 9.12
C THR A 298 -26.82 8.12 9.01
N PRO A 299 -27.88 8.66 9.64
CA PRO A 299 -29.24 8.15 9.45
C PRO A 299 -29.62 8.25 7.97
N PRO A 300 -30.41 7.31 7.41
CA PRO A 300 -30.90 7.45 6.04
C PRO A 300 -31.66 8.76 5.93
N THR A 301 -31.14 9.69 5.14
CA THR A 301 -31.82 10.94 4.82
C THR A 301 -33.16 10.57 4.19
N LYS A 302 -34.27 10.78 4.92
CA LYS A 302 -35.61 10.70 4.30
C LYS A 302 -35.58 11.58 3.05
N PRO A 303 -36.07 11.11 1.89
CA PRO A 303 -36.21 11.96 0.72
C PRO A 303 -36.97 13.22 1.13
N SER A 304 -36.39 14.39 0.87
CA SER A 304 -37.05 15.65 1.19
C SER A 304 -38.34 15.75 0.36
N ILE A 305 -39.47 15.97 1.04
CA ILE A 305 -40.82 16.09 0.45
C ILE A 305 -40.96 17.36 -0.43
N GLN A 306 -39.88 18.13 -0.66
CA GLN A 306 -39.94 19.38 -1.43
C GLN A 306 -39.98 19.18 -2.97
N ALA A 307 -39.87 17.95 -3.49
CA ALA A 307 -39.99 17.69 -4.93
C ALA A 307 -41.44 17.45 -5.42
N GLN A 308 -42.45 17.32 -4.56
CA GLN A 308 -43.83 16.99 -4.99
C GLN A 308 -44.79 18.18 -5.14
N THR A 309 -44.40 19.41 -4.81
CA THR A 309 -45.29 20.58 -4.97
C THR A 309 -45.09 21.39 -6.25
N LYS A 310 -44.10 21.08 -7.10
CA LYS A 310 -43.91 21.77 -8.39
C LYS A 310 -44.73 21.20 -9.56
N ASN A 311 -45.26 19.99 -9.47
CA ASN A 311 -46.05 19.36 -10.55
C ASN A 311 -47.58 19.58 -10.47
N ARG A 312 -48.09 20.35 -9.51
CA ARG A 312 -49.54 20.65 -9.42
C ARG A 312 -49.96 22.01 -9.99
N LYS A 313 -49.02 22.88 -10.37
CA LYS A 313 -49.33 24.23 -10.92
C LYS A 313 -49.27 24.33 -12.44
N THR A 314 -48.73 23.33 -13.15
CA THR A 314 -48.67 23.30 -14.63
C THR A 314 -49.85 22.58 -15.29
N ALA A 315 -50.66 21.83 -14.54
CA ALA A 315 -51.78 21.05 -15.08
C ALA A 315 -53.13 21.81 -15.12
N LYS A 316 -53.16 23.12 -14.81
CA LYS A 316 -54.41 23.91 -14.76
C LYS A 316 -54.50 25.07 -15.76
N LYS A 317 -53.64 25.11 -16.79
CA LYS A 317 -53.62 26.19 -17.79
C LYS A 317 -53.60 25.70 -19.25
N LEU A 318 -54.35 24.63 -19.54
CA LEU A 318 -54.53 24.09 -20.89
C LEU A 318 -55.96 23.55 -21.06
N THR A 319 -56.96 24.39 -20.80
CA THR A 319 -58.31 24.22 -21.32
C THR A 319 -58.91 25.62 -21.50
N GLN A 320 -58.82 26.19 -22.69
CA GLN A 320 -59.89 26.99 -23.29
C GLN A 320 -59.51 27.53 -24.67
N ASN A 321 -60.36 27.13 -25.62
CA ASN A 321 -60.84 27.82 -26.82
C ASN A 321 -60.22 27.58 -28.21
N PRO A 322 -61.11 27.57 -29.24
CA PRO A 322 -61.04 26.65 -30.38
C PRO A 322 -60.99 27.40 -31.73
N ASP A 323 -61.04 26.62 -32.80
CA ASP A 323 -61.42 27.00 -34.17
C ASP A 323 -60.55 28.04 -34.90
N LYS A 324 -59.82 27.55 -35.91
CA LYS A 324 -60.13 27.84 -37.33
C LYS A 324 -59.22 27.05 -38.29
N ASN A 325 -59.85 26.10 -38.97
CA ASN A 325 -59.95 26.03 -40.44
C ASN A 325 -58.70 26.02 -41.36
N ILE A 326 -58.68 24.96 -42.20
CA ILE A 326 -58.50 24.94 -43.66
C ILE A 326 -57.16 24.42 -44.26
N THR A 327 -57.26 23.12 -44.63
CA THR A 327 -56.78 22.39 -45.84
C THR A 327 -55.33 21.96 -46.10
N PRO A 328 -55.14 20.86 -46.87
CA PRO A 328 -53.90 20.09 -46.96
C PRO A 328 -53.22 20.12 -48.36
N ALA A 329 -51.91 19.84 -48.40
CA ALA A 329 -51.20 19.30 -49.57
C ALA A 329 -49.83 18.76 -49.09
N LYS A 330 -49.60 17.44 -49.09
CA LYS A 330 -48.99 16.61 -50.15
C LYS A 330 -47.52 16.93 -50.48
N ASN A 331 -46.70 15.90 -50.21
CA ASN A 331 -45.53 15.40 -50.93
C ASN A 331 -44.35 16.34 -51.22
N GLN A 332 -43.20 16.03 -50.64
CA GLN A 332 -42.09 15.34 -51.32
C GLN A 332 -41.18 14.64 -50.30
#